data_AF-A0A803MIG2-F1
#
_entry.id   AF-A0A803MIG2-F1
#
_cell.length_a   1.000
_cell.length_b   1.000
_cell.length_c   1.000
_cell.angle_alpha   90.00
_cell.angle_beta   90.00
_cell.angle_gamma   90.00
#
_symmetry.space_group_name_H-M   'P 1'
#
loop_
_entity.id
_entity.type
_entity.pdbx_description
1 polymer ?
#
loop_
_entity_poly.entity_id
_entity_poly.type
_entity_poly.pdbx_seq_one_letter_code
_entity_poly.pdbx_strand_id
1 'polypeptide(L)'
;MATVMQKIKDIEDEMARTQKNKATANHLGLLKAKLAKLRRDLLTPTSKGGGGAGEGFDVTKSGDARVGLVGFPSVGKSTLLNKLTGTFSEVASYEFTTLTCIPGVIMYRGAKIQLLDLPGIIEGAKDGKGRGRQVISTARTCNCILIVLDAIKPITHKRLIEKELEGFGIRLNKEPPNLSFRKKEKGGINLTSTVTNTHLDLDTVKAICSEYRIHNADITLRFDATADDLIDVIEGSRVYMPCIYVINKIDQITLEELEILDKLPHYCPISAHLEWNLDGLLEKVWEYLNLTRIYTKPKGLNPDYNDPVILSSRKRTVEDFCERIHKDMVKQFKNALVWGSSVKHKPQRVGKEHELEDEDVVQIIKKI
;
A
#
# COMPACT_ATOMS: atom_id res chain seq x y z
N MET A 1 12.23 29.41 -16.31
CA MET A 1 11.04 28.94 -15.56
C MET A 1 11.51 27.99 -14.48
N ALA A 2 11.09 28.16 -13.23
CA ALA A 2 11.46 27.25 -12.15
C ALA A 2 10.99 25.82 -12.45
N THR A 3 11.85 24.82 -12.24
CA THR A 3 11.51 23.39 -12.40
C THR A 3 10.41 23.01 -11.41
N VAL A 4 9.63 21.96 -11.70
CA VAL A 4 8.56 21.47 -10.80
C VAL A 4 9.12 21.16 -9.40
N MET A 5 10.33 20.60 -9.35
CA MET A 5 11.04 20.32 -8.09
C MET A 5 11.39 21.60 -7.31
N GLN A 6 11.80 22.68 -7.99
CA GLN A 6 12.07 23.95 -7.33
C GLN A 6 10.78 24.53 -6.72
N LYS A 7 9.66 24.50 -7.45
CA LYS A 7 8.36 24.96 -6.92
C LYS A 7 7.91 24.16 -5.69
N ILE A 8 8.14 22.85 -5.69
CA ILE A 8 7.86 21.99 -4.53
C ILE A 8 8.71 22.43 -3.34
N LYS A 9 10.02 22.62 -3.55
CA LYS A 9 10.93 23.07 -2.50
C LYS A 9 10.53 24.45 -1.95
N ASP A 10 10.21 25.41 -2.81
CA ASP A 10 9.82 26.75 -2.40
C ASP A 10 8.55 26.72 -1.52
N ILE A 11 7.58 25.87 -1.86
CA ILE A 11 6.36 25.67 -1.04
C ILE A 11 6.70 24.98 0.28
N GLU A 12 7.57 23.96 0.29
CA GLU A 12 7.98 23.29 1.53
C GLU A 12 8.71 24.24 2.48
N ASP A 13 9.62 25.07 1.95
CA ASP A 13 10.36 26.08 2.72
C ASP A 13 9.39 27.16 3.25
N GLU A 14 8.41 27.56 2.45
CA GLU A 14 7.36 28.49 2.88
C GLU A 14 6.47 27.90 3.99
N MET A 15 6.07 26.64 3.87
CA MET A 15 5.31 25.95 4.91
C MET A 15 6.12 25.78 6.19
N ALA A 16 7.43 25.54 6.09
CA ALA A 16 8.31 25.36 7.25
C ALA A 16 8.50 26.64 8.07
N ARG A 17 8.60 27.81 7.40
CA ARG A 17 8.73 29.11 8.07
C ARG A 17 7.41 29.67 8.61
N THR A 18 6.27 29.18 8.12
CA THR A 18 4.95 29.72 8.48
C THR A 18 4.45 29.09 9.77
N GLN A 19 4.22 29.92 10.80
CA GLN A 19 3.63 29.46 12.06
C GLN A 19 2.18 29.01 11.85
N LYS A 20 1.79 27.89 12.44
CA LYS A 20 0.40 27.36 12.40
C LYS A 20 -0.48 28.11 13.39
N ASN A 21 -1.39 28.95 12.90
CA ASN A 21 -2.41 29.63 13.70
C ASN A 21 -3.68 29.85 12.86
N LYS A 22 -4.75 30.38 13.46
CA LYS A 22 -6.04 30.58 12.76
C LYS A 22 -5.93 31.51 11.54
N ALA A 23 -5.04 32.51 11.58
CA ALA A 23 -4.84 33.44 10.47
C ALA A 23 -4.10 32.79 9.29
N THR A 24 -3.19 31.86 9.56
CA THR A 24 -2.38 31.17 8.54
C THR A 24 -2.97 29.84 8.08
N ALA A 25 -3.98 29.30 8.77
CA ALA A 25 -4.60 28.02 8.45
C ALA A 25 -5.09 27.94 7.00
N ASN A 26 -5.79 28.98 6.52
CA ASN A 26 -6.27 29.07 5.13
C ASN A 26 -5.11 29.05 4.12
N HIS A 27 -4.05 29.82 4.39
CA HIS A 27 -2.86 29.87 3.53
C HIS A 27 -2.12 28.53 3.52
N LEU A 28 -1.97 27.90 4.68
CA LEU A 28 -1.36 26.58 4.80
C LEU A 28 -2.18 25.50 4.08
N GLY A 29 -3.52 25.56 4.14
CA GLY A 29 -4.41 24.69 3.37
C GLY A 29 -4.22 24.87 1.86
N LEU A 30 -4.08 26.11 1.40
CA LEU A 30 -3.78 26.43 0.00
C LEU A 30 -2.41 25.87 -0.44
N LEU A 31 -1.37 26.08 0.37
CA LEU A 31 -0.02 25.57 0.09
C LEU A 31 -0.01 24.04 0.04
N LYS A 32 -0.72 23.37 0.95
CA LYS A 32 -0.90 21.91 0.94
C LYS A 32 -1.57 21.42 -0.34
N ALA A 33 -2.66 22.07 -0.77
CA ALA A 33 -3.35 21.73 -2.01
C ALA A 33 -2.44 21.91 -3.24
N LYS A 34 -1.68 23.02 -3.31
CA LYS A 34 -0.69 23.26 -4.37
C LYS A 34 0.40 22.20 -4.38
N LEU A 35 0.93 21.85 -3.21
CA LEU A 35 1.97 20.83 -3.06
C LEU A 35 1.47 19.46 -3.53
N ALA A 36 0.27 19.05 -3.11
CA ALA A 36 -0.35 17.78 -3.52
C ALA A 36 -0.52 17.69 -5.05
N LYS A 37 -0.97 18.79 -5.67
CA LYS A 37 -1.15 18.90 -7.12
C LYS A 37 0.19 18.77 -7.87
N LEU A 38 1.23 19.48 -7.44
CA LEU A 38 2.56 19.39 -8.04
C LEU A 38 3.17 17.99 -7.91
N ARG A 39 3.00 17.34 -6.75
CA ARG A 39 3.47 15.98 -6.51
C ARG A 39 2.71 14.96 -7.36
N ARG A 40 1.40 15.12 -7.58
CA ARG A 40 0.64 14.30 -8.54
C ARG A 40 1.18 14.47 -9.96
N ASP A 41 1.47 15.70 -10.38
CA ASP A 41 1.96 15.97 -11.74
C ASP A 41 3.31 15.26 -12.01
N LEU A 42 4.16 15.07 -10.98
CA LEU A 42 5.37 14.23 -11.05
C LEU A 42 5.08 12.74 -11.23
N LEU A 43 3.90 12.25 -10.83
CA LEU A 43 3.49 10.85 -10.90
C LEU A 43 2.68 10.51 -12.15
N THR A 44 1.99 11.47 -12.75
CA THR A 44 1.24 11.28 -14.02
C THR A 44 2.18 11.24 -15.22
N PRO A 45 2.16 10.19 -16.06
CA PRO A 45 3.09 10.08 -17.18
C PRO A 45 2.86 11.26 -18.12
N THR A 46 3.93 11.93 -18.55
CA THR A 46 3.84 12.99 -19.55
C THR A 46 3.47 12.34 -20.87
N SER A 47 2.18 12.12 -21.11
CA SER A 47 1.60 11.58 -22.34
C SER A 47 1.62 12.62 -23.47
N LYS A 48 2.78 13.24 -23.69
CA LYS A 48 3.09 14.15 -24.80
C LYS A 48 4.49 13.82 -25.33
N GLY A 49 4.62 12.62 -25.86
CA GLY A 49 5.83 12.11 -26.50
C GLY A 49 5.58 10.67 -26.90
N GLY A 50 5.26 10.45 -28.17
CA GLY A 50 4.99 9.12 -28.71
C GLY A 50 6.21 8.21 -28.65
N GLY A 51 5.95 6.90 -28.57
CA GLY A 51 6.80 5.85 -29.13
C GLY A 51 8.28 5.93 -28.78
N GLY A 52 8.62 5.87 -27.50
CA GLY A 52 9.98 5.58 -27.06
C GLY A 52 9.89 4.68 -25.84
N ALA A 53 10.27 3.42 -25.99
CA ALA A 53 10.40 2.48 -24.89
C ALA A 53 11.42 3.04 -23.89
N GLY A 54 10.94 3.77 -22.88
CA GLY A 54 11.73 4.02 -21.69
C GLY A 54 11.99 2.67 -21.03
N GLU A 55 13.25 2.33 -20.79
CA GLU A 55 13.68 1.11 -20.09
C GLU A 55 12.86 0.95 -18.81
N GLY A 56 11.89 0.03 -18.89
CA GLY A 56 10.89 -0.15 -17.87
C GLY A 56 11.46 -0.93 -16.70
N PHE A 57 11.61 -0.25 -15.57
CA PHE A 57 11.67 -0.85 -14.23
C PHE A 57 10.32 -1.49 -13.84
N ASP A 58 9.41 -1.75 -14.79
CA ASP A 58 8.13 -2.35 -14.45
C ASP A 58 8.38 -3.83 -14.16
N VAL A 59 8.77 -4.10 -12.91
CA VAL A 59 8.90 -5.46 -12.39
C VAL A 59 7.53 -6.09 -12.60
N THR A 60 7.46 -7.14 -13.40
CA THR A 60 6.21 -7.83 -13.69
C THR A 60 5.62 -8.40 -12.40
N LYS A 61 4.28 -8.42 -12.28
CA LYS A 61 3.62 -8.95 -11.09
C LYS A 61 3.77 -10.46 -11.11
N SER A 62 4.67 -10.95 -10.26
CA SER A 62 4.88 -12.36 -10.01
C SER A 62 4.34 -12.71 -8.63
N GLY A 63 3.67 -13.84 -8.52
CA GLY A 63 3.08 -14.33 -7.27
C GLY A 63 1.72 -13.72 -6.90
N ASP A 64 1.34 -13.94 -5.65
CA ASP A 64 0.04 -13.60 -5.07
C ASP A 64 0.06 -12.22 -4.41
N ALA A 65 1.20 -11.84 -3.81
CA ALA A 65 1.38 -10.57 -3.11
C ALA A 65 2.76 -9.96 -3.34
N ARG A 66 2.86 -8.63 -3.17
CA ARG A 66 4.11 -7.87 -3.24
C ARG A 66 4.40 -7.16 -1.92
N VAL A 67 5.63 -7.29 -1.43
CA VAL A 67 6.11 -6.63 -0.22
C VAL A 67 7.33 -5.78 -0.58
N GLY A 68 7.24 -4.47 -0.39
CA GLY A 68 8.32 -3.54 -0.71
C GLY A 68 9.17 -3.20 0.51
N LEU A 69 10.50 -3.33 0.43
CA LEU A 69 11.44 -2.96 1.48
C LEU A 69 11.97 -1.54 1.23
N VAL A 70 11.78 -0.66 2.20
CA VAL A 70 12.23 0.73 2.17
C VAL A 70 13.11 0.98 3.39
N GLY A 71 14.28 1.57 3.19
CA GLY A 71 15.19 1.88 4.28
C GLY A 71 16.42 2.60 3.76
N PHE A 72 17.10 3.32 4.64
CA PHE A 72 18.38 3.97 4.31
C PHE A 72 19.45 2.93 3.95
N PRO A 73 20.52 3.31 3.24
CA PRO A 73 21.69 2.46 3.13
C PRO A 73 22.19 1.97 4.50
N SER A 74 22.79 0.78 4.54
CA SER A 74 23.45 0.22 5.74
C SER A 74 22.55 -0.12 6.94
N VAL A 75 21.23 -0.05 6.81
CA VAL A 75 20.27 -0.55 7.83
C VAL A 75 20.08 -2.07 7.79
N GLY A 76 20.74 -2.77 6.85
CA GLY A 76 20.67 -4.23 6.70
C GLY A 76 19.56 -4.75 5.79
N LYS A 77 18.95 -3.89 4.96
CA LYS A 77 17.91 -4.25 3.99
C LYS A 77 18.30 -5.40 3.04
N SER A 78 19.49 -5.33 2.44
CA SER A 78 19.95 -6.37 1.49
C SER A 78 20.26 -7.68 2.20
N THR A 79 20.81 -7.63 3.43
CA THR A 79 21.00 -8.81 4.27
C THR A 79 19.66 -9.47 4.61
N LEU A 80 18.67 -8.67 5.03
CA LEU A 80 17.32 -9.15 5.32
C LEU A 80 16.69 -9.82 4.10
N LEU A 81 16.75 -9.17 2.93
CA LEU A 81 16.20 -9.72 1.69
C LEU A 81 16.87 -11.06 1.37
N ASN A 82 18.20 -11.13 1.35
CA ASN A 82 18.93 -12.35 1.03
C ASN A 82 18.61 -13.50 2.00
N LYS A 83 18.49 -13.21 3.30
CA LYS A 83 18.13 -14.23 4.30
C LYS A 83 16.70 -14.73 4.13
N LEU A 84 15.72 -13.83 4.01
CA LEU A 84 14.33 -14.23 3.77
C LEU A 84 14.18 -15.02 2.46
N THR A 85 14.88 -14.64 1.39
CA THR A 85 14.79 -15.35 0.12
C THR A 85 15.54 -16.68 0.11
N GLY A 86 16.68 -16.77 0.80
CA GLY A 86 17.46 -18.01 0.87
C GLY A 86 16.82 -19.07 1.74
N THR A 87 16.17 -18.67 2.84
CA THR A 87 15.59 -19.59 3.82
C THR A 87 14.20 -20.12 3.41
N PHE A 88 13.45 -19.39 2.57
CA PHE A 88 12.05 -19.70 2.23
C PHE A 88 11.76 -19.86 0.73
N SER A 89 12.79 -19.96 -0.11
CA SER A 89 12.62 -20.25 -1.54
C SER A 89 12.66 -21.77 -1.75
N GLU A 90 11.49 -22.37 -2.03
CA GLU A 90 11.48 -23.62 -2.78
C GLU A 90 11.87 -23.29 -4.22
N VAL A 91 12.84 -24.03 -4.76
CA VAL A 91 13.48 -23.85 -6.07
C VAL A 91 12.44 -23.59 -7.18
N ALA A 92 12.10 -22.33 -7.38
CA ALA A 92 11.33 -21.85 -8.50
C ALA A 92 12.34 -21.21 -9.46
N SER A 93 12.88 -22.02 -10.35
CA SER A 93 13.70 -21.61 -11.48
C SER A 93 12.91 -20.67 -12.38
N TYR A 94 12.95 -19.37 -12.10
CA TYR A 94 12.53 -18.34 -13.04
C TYR A 94 13.75 -17.48 -13.33
N GLU A 95 14.10 -17.44 -14.61
CA GLU A 95 15.30 -16.83 -15.15
C GLU A 95 15.47 -15.38 -14.70
N PHE A 96 16.71 -15.09 -14.31
CA PHE A 96 17.24 -13.77 -14.03
C PHE A 96 16.93 -12.81 -15.18
N THR A 97 16.22 -11.72 -14.90
CA THR A 97 16.27 -10.53 -15.76
C THR A 97 17.06 -9.43 -15.08
N THR A 98 17.98 -8.88 -15.86
CA THR A 98 19.00 -7.92 -15.46
C THR A 98 18.41 -6.53 -15.26
N LEU A 99 18.95 -5.82 -14.27
CA LEU A 99 18.86 -4.37 -14.08
C LEU A 99 17.53 -3.85 -13.51
N THR A 100 17.37 -3.91 -12.18
CA THR A 100 17.28 -2.75 -11.24
C THR A 100 16.41 -2.92 -9.97
N CYS A 101 15.83 -4.09 -9.73
CA CYS A 101 15.51 -4.60 -8.39
C CYS A 101 16.02 -6.04 -8.30
N ILE A 102 16.43 -6.53 -7.13
CA ILE A 102 16.58 -7.97 -6.91
C ILE A 102 15.26 -8.44 -6.30
N PRO A 103 14.27 -8.89 -7.11
CA PRO A 103 13.06 -9.47 -6.58
C PRO A 103 13.40 -10.82 -5.95
N GLY A 104 13.07 -10.95 -4.67
CA GLY A 104 13.04 -12.23 -3.98
C GLY A 104 11.63 -12.81 -4.07
N VAL A 105 11.46 -14.10 -4.38
CA VAL A 105 10.15 -14.75 -4.22
C VAL A 105 10.28 -15.79 -3.12
N ILE A 106 9.36 -15.75 -2.16
CA ILE A 106 9.25 -16.74 -1.09
C ILE A 106 7.91 -17.47 -1.19
N MET A 107 7.89 -18.72 -0.76
CA MET A 107 6.68 -19.50 -0.57
C MET A 107 6.34 -19.49 0.93
N TYR A 108 5.20 -18.91 1.29
CA TYR A 108 4.76 -18.86 2.68
C TYR A 108 3.28 -19.23 2.78
N ARG A 109 2.97 -20.30 3.53
CA ARG A 109 1.61 -20.84 3.69
C ARG A 109 0.88 -21.11 2.35
N GLY A 110 1.63 -21.59 1.35
CA GLY A 110 1.11 -21.86 0.01
C GLY A 110 0.99 -20.63 -0.90
N ALA A 111 1.28 -19.42 -0.43
CA ALA A 111 1.29 -18.22 -1.25
C ALA A 111 2.70 -17.83 -1.73
N LYS A 112 2.79 -17.39 -2.98
CA LYS A 112 4.00 -16.80 -3.57
C LYS A 112 4.05 -15.32 -3.24
N ILE A 113 4.96 -14.91 -2.36
CA ILE A 113 5.14 -13.52 -1.95
C ILE A 113 6.40 -12.97 -2.62
N GLN A 114 6.25 -11.90 -3.40
CA GLN A 114 7.32 -11.19 -4.07
C GLN A 114 7.87 -10.07 -3.17
N LEU A 115 9.09 -10.23 -2.66
CA LEU A 115 9.85 -9.23 -1.94
C LEU A 115 10.59 -8.32 -2.93
N LEU A 116 10.41 -7.01 -2.79
CA LEU A 116 10.98 -6.00 -3.67
C LEU A 116 11.88 -5.06 -2.86
N ASP A 117 13.13 -4.95 -3.25
CA ASP A 117 14.00 -3.89 -2.74
C ASP A 117 13.65 -2.55 -3.41
N LEU A 118 13.31 -1.50 -2.67
CA LEU A 118 12.97 -0.19 -3.21
C LEU A 118 14.08 0.84 -2.94
N PRO A 119 15.24 0.76 -3.63
CA PRO A 119 16.32 1.72 -3.46
C PRO A 119 15.91 3.09 -4.01
N GLY A 120 16.33 4.17 -3.35
CA GLY A 120 16.22 5.51 -3.93
C GLY A 120 14.92 6.28 -3.68
N ILE A 121 13.95 5.75 -2.92
CA ILE A 121 12.83 6.58 -2.40
C ILE A 121 13.37 7.74 -1.53
N ILE A 122 14.48 7.50 -0.82
CA ILE A 122 15.01 8.41 0.20
C ILE A 122 16.03 9.41 -0.36
N GLU A 123 16.85 9.01 -1.33
CA GLU A 123 17.97 9.83 -1.85
C GLU A 123 17.79 10.24 -3.32
N GLY A 124 17.07 9.45 -4.13
CA GLY A 124 17.05 9.57 -5.60
C GLY A 124 15.84 10.31 -6.19
N ALA A 125 14.84 10.67 -5.38
CA ALA A 125 13.70 11.47 -5.86
C ALA A 125 14.10 12.93 -6.20
N LYS A 126 15.23 13.40 -5.69
CA LYS A 126 15.73 14.78 -5.87
C LYS A 126 16.38 15.03 -7.24
N ASP A 127 16.93 13.99 -7.89
CA ASP A 127 17.81 14.17 -9.04
C ASP A 127 17.10 14.15 -10.40
N GLY A 128 15.78 13.95 -10.47
CA GLY A 128 15.01 14.03 -11.73
C GLY A 128 15.39 13.01 -12.82
N LYS A 129 16.42 12.19 -12.60
CA LYS A 129 16.89 11.15 -13.50
C LYS A 129 15.98 9.92 -13.38
N GLY A 130 14.77 9.94 -13.98
CA GLY A 130 13.90 8.80 -14.35
C GLY A 130 13.60 7.67 -13.34
N ARG A 131 14.61 7.12 -12.68
CA ARG A 131 14.64 6.02 -11.71
C ARG A 131 13.82 6.30 -10.44
N GLY A 132 13.85 7.52 -9.90
CA GLY A 132 13.08 7.84 -8.68
C GLY A 132 11.57 7.63 -8.87
N ARG A 133 11.05 8.02 -10.03
CA ARG A 133 9.64 7.86 -10.40
C ARG A 133 9.22 6.39 -10.52
N GLN A 134 10.10 5.57 -11.07
CA GLN A 134 9.88 4.14 -11.25
C GLN A 134 9.75 3.43 -9.90
N VAL A 135 10.66 3.71 -8.96
CA VAL A 135 10.65 3.12 -7.61
C VAL A 135 9.34 3.46 -6.87
N ILE A 136 8.85 4.69 -7.03
CA ILE A 136 7.57 5.12 -6.43
C ILE A 136 6.39 4.39 -7.05
N SER A 137 6.38 4.21 -8.38
CA SER A 137 5.33 3.43 -9.05
C SER A 137 5.30 2.00 -8.53
N THR A 138 6.46 1.38 -8.36
CA THR A 138 6.60 0.04 -7.78
C THR A 138 6.10 0.00 -6.33
N ALA A 139 6.48 0.97 -5.50
CA ALA A 139 6.00 1.09 -4.12
C ALA A 139 4.46 1.16 -4.04
N ARG A 140 3.83 1.92 -4.94
CA ARG A 140 2.36 2.04 -5.01
C ARG A 140 1.65 0.76 -5.44
N THR A 141 2.37 -0.19 -6.05
CA THR A 141 1.82 -1.50 -6.43
C THR A 141 2.01 -2.58 -5.36
N CYS A 142 2.75 -2.28 -4.30
CA CYS A 142 2.96 -3.22 -3.19
C CYS A 142 1.68 -3.39 -2.37
N ASN A 143 1.51 -4.59 -1.84
CA ASN A 143 0.43 -4.93 -0.90
C ASN A 143 0.81 -4.58 0.54
N CYS A 144 2.10 -4.58 0.88
CA CYS A 144 2.63 -4.18 2.19
C CYS A 144 4.02 -3.52 2.00
N ILE A 145 4.37 -2.59 2.88
CA ILE A 145 5.70 -1.97 2.92
C ILE A 145 6.40 -2.34 4.22
N LEU A 146 7.66 -2.78 4.12
CA LEU A 146 8.57 -2.94 5.25
C LEU A 146 9.48 -1.73 5.32
N ILE A 147 9.31 -0.91 6.34
CA ILE A 147 10.25 0.18 6.63
C ILE A 147 11.34 -0.38 7.54
N VAL A 148 12.52 -0.63 6.96
CA VAL A 148 13.69 -1.15 7.68
C VAL A 148 14.44 0.00 8.32
N LEU A 149 14.51 -0.04 9.64
CA LEU A 149 15.14 0.97 10.50
C LEU A 149 16.28 0.33 11.28
N ASP A 150 17.27 1.15 11.61
CA ASP A 150 18.34 0.77 12.54
C ASP A 150 17.88 1.05 13.97
N ALA A 151 18.02 0.07 14.88
CA ALA A 151 17.61 0.18 16.28
C ALA A 151 18.24 1.37 17.03
N ILE A 152 19.43 1.82 16.65
CA ILE A 152 20.12 2.94 17.31
C ILE A 152 19.53 4.29 16.87
N LYS A 153 19.07 4.42 15.61
CA LYS A 153 18.57 5.70 15.04
C LYS A 153 17.23 5.58 14.32
N PRO A 154 16.18 4.97 14.91
CA PRO A 154 14.96 4.65 14.18
C PRO A 154 14.09 5.88 13.88
N ILE A 155 14.06 6.87 14.79
CA ILE A 155 13.08 7.98 14.75
C ILE A 155 13.33 8.91 13.56
N THR A 156 14.57 9.35 13.36
CA THR A 156 14.92 10.29 12.29
C THR A 156 14.68 9.68 10.91
N HIS A 157 15.11 8.42 10.72
CA HIS A 157 14.94 7.70 9.47
C HIS A 157 13.46 7.41 9.19
N LYS A 158 12.70 6.98 10.20
CA LYS A 158 11.25 6.78 10.10
C LYS A 158 10.56 8.02 9.57
N ARG A 159 10.77 9.18 10.23
CA ARG A 159 10.11 10.44 9.86
C ARG A 159 10.41 10.86 8.41
N LEU A 160 11.65 10.67 7.96
CA LEU A 160 12.05 11.00 6.59
C LEU A 160 11.38 10.06 5.58
N ILE A 161 11.39 8.76 5.83
CA ILE A 161 10.77 7.76 4.95
C ILE A 161 9.26 7.98 4.85
N GLU A 162 8.58 8.21 5.98
CA GLU A 162 7.15 8.51 6.01
C GLU A 162 6.82 9.76 5.22
N LYS A 163 7.58 10.86 5.41
CA LYS A 163 7.38 12.11 4.67
C LYS A 163 7.47 11.91 3.15
N GLU A 164 8.46 11.14 2.69
CA GLU A 164 8.64 10.85 1.27
C GLU A 164 7.49 9.98 0.71
N LEU A 165 7.17 8.86 1.37
CA LEU A 165 6.09 7.96 0.94
C LEU A 165 4.73 8.67 0.93
N GLU A 166 4.43 9.45 1.99
CA GLU A 166 3.21 10.26 2.03
C GLU A 166 3.18 11.34 0.95
N GLY A 167 4.34 11.92 0.61
CA GLY A 167 4.44 12.85 -0.49
C GLY A 167 4.06 12.25 -1.84
N PHE A 168 4.34 10.97 -2.04
CA PHE A 168 3.95 10.25 -3.26
C PHE A 168 2.55 9.64 -3.22
N GLY A 169 1.75 10.03 -2.23
CA GLY A 169 0.35 9.63 -2.10
C GLY A 169 0.16 8.22 -1.58
N ILE A 170 1.16 7.64 -0.91
CA ILE A 170 1.03 6.42 -0.13
C ILE A 170 0.57 6.81 1.29
N ARG A 171 -0.38 6.07 1.86
CA ARG A 171 -0.87 6.27 3.23
C ARG A 171 -0.62 4.98 4.00
N LEU A 172 0.34 5.04 4.92
CA LEU A 172 0.82 3.90 5.68
C LEU A 172 -0.08 3.67 6.90
N ASN A 173 -0.58 2.45 7.08
CA ASN A 173 -1.42 2.07 8.25
C ASN A 173 -2.63 2.98 8.49
N LYS A 174 -3.19 3.56 7.42
CA LYS A 174 -4.38 4.42 7.46
C LYS A 174 -5.48 3.80 6.61
N GLU A 175 -6.72 4.04 7.01
CA GLU A 175 -7.90 3.72 6.21
C GLU A 175 -8.32 4.94 5.37
N PRO A 176 -9.02 4.72 4.23
CA PRO A 176 -9.62 5.82 3.49
C PRO A 176 -10.55 6.66 4.39
N PRO A 177 -10.43 7.99 4.40
CA PRO A 177 -11.22 8.85 5.27
C PRO A 177 -12.71 8.71 4.94
N ASN A 178 -13.54 8.57 5.97
CA ASN A 178 -15.01 8.49 5.83
C ASN A 178 -15.62 9.88 5.59
N LEU A 179 -15.30 10.46 4.44
CA LEU A 179 -15.72 11.78 4.00
C LEU A 179 -16.49 11.66 2.69
N SER A 180 -17.66 12.29 2.62
CA SER A 180 -18.43 12.37 1.37
C SER A 180 -18.11 13.66 0.64
N PHE A 181 -17.69 13.54 -0.62
CA PHE A 181 -17.39 14.66 -1.49
C PHE A 181 -18.19 14.53 -2.79
N ARG A 182 -19.16 15.43 -3.01
CA ARG A 182 -20.00 15.43 -4.21
C ARG A 182 -19.87 16.76 -4.94
N LYS A 183 -19.32 16.74 -6.17
CA LYS A 183 -19.30 17.93 -7.03
C LYS A 183 -20.73 18.25 -7.52
N LYS A 184 -21.05 19.54 -7.58
CA LYS A 184 -22.32 20.07 -8.07
C LYS A 184 -22.09 20.98 -9.27
N GLU A 185 -23.15 21.28 -10.00
CA GLU A 185 -23.11 22.29 -11.07
C GLU A 185 -23.22 23.72 -10.55
N LYS A 186 -24.04 23.94 -9.51
CA LYS A 186 -24.35 25.26 -8.92
C LYS A 186 -24.53 25.17 -7.40
N GLY A 187 -24.57 26.31 -6.72
CA GLY A 187 -24.92 26.40 -5.29
C GLY A 187 -23.75 26.44 -4.31
N GLY A 188 -22.54 26.76 -4.77
CA GLY A 188 -21.36 26.99 -3.93
C GLY A 188 -20.85 25.73 -3.20
N ILE A 189 -19.93 25.97 -2.27
CA ILE A 189 -19.34 24.95 -1.40
C ILE A 189 -20.15 24.88 -0.11
N ASN A 190 -20.80 23.75 0.13
CA ASN A 190 -21.54 23.47 1.35
C ASN A 190 -20.75 22.49 2.21
N LEU A 191 -20.45 22.87 3.44
CA LEU A 191 -19.83 22.01 4.44
C LEU A 191 -20.87 21.61 5.47
N THR A 192 -21.16 20.31 5.55
CA THR A 192 -22.00 19.71 6.60
C THR A 192 -21.10 18.86 7.48
N SER A 193 -21.25 18.95 8.80
CA SER A 193 -20.52 18.06 9.69
C SER A 193 -21.42 17.48 10.77
N THR A 194 -21.23 16.19 11.02
CA THR A 194 -21.90 15.45 12.10
C THR A 194 -21.16 15.58 13.43
N VAL A 195 -19.91 16.05 13.43
CA VAL A 195 -19.05 16.18 14.62
C VAL A 195 -18.43 17.57 14.70
N THR A 196 -17.95 17.95 15.88
CA THR A 196 -17.18 19.19 16.03
C THR A 196 -15.83 19.03 15.34
N ASN A 197 -15.57 19.81 14.28
CA ASN A 197 -14.25 19.83 13.64
C ASN A 197 -13.36 20.85 14.32
N THR A 198 -12.17 20.41 14.73
CA THR A 198 -11.16 21.28 15.32
C THR A 198 -10.12 21.72 14.28
N HIS A 199 -9.98 20.95 13.20
CA HIS A 199 -8.88 21.10 12.25
C HIS A 199 -9.27 21.71 10.90
N LEU A 200 -10.56 21.75 10.57
CA LEU A 200 -11.04 22.12 9.24
C LEU A 200 -12.26 23.03 9.33
N ASP A 201 -12.08 24.28 8.91
CA ASP A 201 -13.14 25.28 8.81
C ASP A 201 -13.60 25.49 7.36
N LEU A 202 -14.76 26.13 7.19
CA LEU A 202 -15.35 26.39 5.88
C LEU A 202 -14.42 27.21 4.97
N ASP A 203 -13.63 28.12 5.53
CA ASP A 203 -12.72 28.98 4.76
C ASP A 203 -11.52 28.18 4.23
N THR A 204 -10.93 27.29 5.04
CA THR A 204 -9.87 26.38 4.61
C THR A 204 -10.40 25.45 3.52
N VAL A 205 -11.61 24.92 3.68
CA VAL A 205 -12.26 24.06 2.67
C VAL A 205 -12.44 24.79 1.35
N LYS A 206 -12.93 26.04 1.39
CA LYS A 206 -13.09 26.88 0.20
C LYS A 206 -11.74 27.15 -0.47
N ALA A 207 -10.70 27.45 0.31
CA ALA A 207 -9.35 27.69 -0.20
C ALA A 207 -8.79 26.45 -0.93
N ILE A 208 -8.91 25.27 -0.33
CA ILE A 208 -8.49 23.99 -0.94
C ILE A 208 -9.29 23.74 -2.23
N CYS A 209 -10.61 23.80 -2.18
CA CYS A 209 -11.47 23.55 -3.34
C CYS A 209 -11.18 24.53 -4.50
N SER A 210 -10.93 25.80 -4.19
CA SER A 210 -10.59 26.81 -5.18
C SER A 210 -9.29 26.49 -5.93
N GLU A 211 -8.27 25.95 -5.25
CA GLU A 211 -7.01 25.52 -5.90
C GLU A 211 -7.21 24.36 -6.88
N TYR A 212 -8.17 23.49 -6.57
CA TYR A 212 -8.62 22.41 -7.45
C TYR A 212 -9.62 22.86 -8.53
N ARG A 213 -9.92 24.17 -8.62
CA ARG A 213 -10.93 24.75 -9.52
C ARG A 213 -12.33 24.17 -9.32
N ILE A 214 -12.67 23.84 -8.07
CA ILE A 214 -13.96 23.31 -7.66
C ILE A 214 -14.72 24.44 -6.95
N HIS A 215 -15.73 24.98 -7.62
CA HIS A 215 -16.54 26.09 -7.10
C HIS A 215 -17.86 25.65 -6.46
N ASN A 216 -18.34 24.45 -6.79
CA ASN A 216 -19.62 23.93 -6.33
C ASN A 216 -19.45 22.47 -5.86
N ALA A 217 -19.61 22.22 -4.55
CA ALA A 217 -19.50 20.89 -3.97
C ALA A 217 -20.27 20.79 -2.64
N ASP A 218 -20.81 19.61 -2.35
CA ASP A 218 -21.28 19.23 -1.02
C ASP A 218 -20.23 18.35 -0.36
N ILE A 219 -19.82 18.74 0.86
CA ILE A 219 -18.80 18.06 1.65
C ILE A 219 -19.44 17.69 2.98
N THR A 220 -19.47 16.40 3.28
CA THR A 220 -19.99 15.88 4.55
C THR A 220 -18.88 15.22 5.35
N LEU A 221 -18.61 15.78 6.53
CA LEU A 221 -17.61 15.28 7.47
C LEU A 221 -18.27 14.45 8.56
N ARG A 222 -17.88 13.18 8.66
CA ARG A 222 -18.38 12.23 9.68
C ARG A 222 -17.39 12.01 10.83
N PHE A 223 -16.24 12.66 10.79
CA PHE A 223 -15.16 12.62 11.79
C PHE A 223 -14.39 13.95 11.78
N ASP A 224 -13.52 14.19 12.77
CA ASP A 224 -12.69 15.41 12.85
C ASP A 224 -11.60 15.35 11.77
N ALA A 225 -11.96 15.82 10.58
CA ALA A 225 -11.13 15.71 9.39
C ALA A 225 -10.08 16.82 9.33
N THR A 226 -8.92 16.50 8.79
CA THR A 226 -7.85 17.46 8.53
C THR A 226 -7.88 17.94 7.08
N ALA A 227 -7.14 19.02 6.79
CA ALA A 227 -6.93 19.49 5.42
C ALA A 227 -6.34 18.39 4.51
N ASP A 228 -5.50 17.51 5.05
CA ASP A 228 -4.87 16.44 4.27
C ASP A 228 -5.88 15.36 3.89
N ASP A 229 -6.84 15.05 4.77
CA ASP A 229 -7.92 14.08 4.49
C ASP A 229 -8.83 14.57 3.34
N LEU A 230 -9.19 15.85 3.35
CA LEU A 230 -9.96 16.45 2.25
C LEU A 230 -9.18 16.42 0.93
N ILE A 231 -7.90 16.77 0.97
CA ILE A 231 -7.02 16.70 -0.21
C ILE A 231 -6.94 15.28 -0.74
N ASP A 232 -6.84 14.28 0.15
CA ASP A 232 -6.75 12.88 -0.23
C ASP A 232 -8.01 12.38 -0.95
N VAL A 233 -9.19 12.80 -0.50
CA VAL A 233 -10.47 12.48 -1.17
C VAL A 233 -10.59 13.20 -2.51
N ILE A 234 -10.21 14.48 -2.59
CA ILE A 234 -10.25 15.25 -3.84
C ILE A 234 -9.30 14.66 -4.89
N GLU A 235 -8.11 14.22 -4.48
CA GLU A 235 -7.10 13.67 -5.37
C GLU A 235 -7.46 12.28 -5.88
N GLY A 236 -8.15 11.44 -5.08
CA GLY A 236 -8.67 10.12 -5.46
C GLY A 236 -7.62 9.06 -5.85
N SER A 237 -6.36 9.48 -6.04
CA SER A 237 -5.22 8.67 -6.48
C SER A 237 -4.34 8.21 -5.31
N ARG A 238 -4.83 8.26 -4.08
CA ARG A 238 -4.09 7.80 -2.90
C ARG A 238 -4.14 6.29 -2.78
N VAL A 239 -3.03 5.70 -2.35
CA VAL A 239 -2.93 4.27 -2.07
C VAL A 239 -2.76 4.07 -0.58
N TYR A 240 -3.74 3.42 0.03
CA TYR A 240 -3.73 3.02 1.43
C TYR A 240 -3.15 1.62 1.52
N MET A 241 -2.10 1.45 2.29
CA MET A 241 -1.42 0.17 2.42
C MET A 241 -0.89 -0.07 3.84
N PRO A 242 -0.91 -1.33 4.29
CA PRO A 242 -0.28 -1.72 5.54
C PRO A 242 1.24 -1.55 5.47
N CYS A 243 1.84 -1.24 6.61
CA CYS A 243 3.26 -0.97 6.78
C CYS A 243 3.76 -1.56 8.09
N ILE A 244 4.89 -2.26 8.04
CA ILE A 244 5.58 -2.83 9.22
C ILE A 244 6.90 -2.09 9.40
N TYR A 245 7.15 -1.59 10.61
CA TYR A 245 8.44 -1.00 10.99
C TYR A 245 9.36 -2.10 11.48
N VAL A 246 10.29 -2.51 10.61
CA VAL A 246 11.27 -3.54 10.90
C VAL A 246 12.45 -2.90 11.61
N ILE A 247 12.57 -3.10 12.93
CA ILE A 247 13.66 -2.55 13.72
C ILE A 247 14.81 -3.55 13.72
N ASN A 248 15.80 -3.32 12.85
CA ASN A 248 16.93 -4.21 12.67
C ASN A 248 18.09 -3.85 13.61
N LYS A 249 19.02 -4.80 13.79
CA LYS A 249 20.20 -4.71 14.66
C LYS A 249 19.84 -4.66 16.15
N ILE A 250 18.85 -5.46 16.56
CA ILE A 250 18.47 -5.56 17.98
C ILE A 250 19.58 -6.16 18.87
N ASP A 251 20.61 -6.76 18.26
CA ASP A 251 21.84 -7.17 18.94
C ASP A 251 22.62 -6.00 19.57
N GLN A 252 22.25 -4.76 19.26
CA GLN A 252 22.92 -3.53 19.75
C GLN A 252 22.11 -2.79 20.81
N ILE A 253 20.95 -3.31 21.21
CA ILE A 253 20.09 -2.73 22.24
C ILE A 253 19.93 -3.68 23.42
N THR A 254 19.45 -3.15 24.54
CA THR A 254 19.16 -3.92 25.74
C THR A 254 17.85 -4.70 25.62
N LEU A 255 17.65 -5.69 26.50
CA LEU A 255 16.41 -6.48 26.53
C LEU A 255 15.21 -5.60 26.94
N GLU A 256 15.41 -4.65 27.83
CA GLU A 256 14.39 -3.69 28.27
C GLU A 256 13.93 -2.78 27.12
N GLU A 257 14.86 -2.30 26.29
CA GLU A 257 14.55 -1.53 25.09
C GLU A 257 13.79 -2.38 24.06
N LEU A 258 14.19 -3.64 23.90
CA LEU A 258 13.52 -4.60 23.02
C LEU A 258 12.07 -4.84 23.43
N GLU A 259 11.80 -5.05 24.72
CA GLU A 259 10.44 -5.24 25.25
C GLU A 259 9.54 -4.02 25.03
N ILE A 260 10.10 -2.81 25.10
CA ILE A 260 9.35 -1.58 24.81
C ILE A 260 8.99 -1.52 23.32
N LEU A 261 9.94 -1.85 22.44
CA LEU A 261 9.73 -1.83 20.99
C LEU A 261 8.71 -2.88 20.53
N ASP A 262 8.71 -4.06 21.14
CA ASP A 262 7.78 -5.14 20.80
C ASP A 262 6.32 -4.80 21.12
N LYS A 263 6.09 -3.96 22.14
CA LYS A 263 4.75 -3.46 22.52
C LYS A 263 4.21 -2.40 21.55
N LEU A 264 5.03 -1.84 20.67
CA LEU A 264 4.59 -0.80 19.74
C LEU A 264 3.82 -1.40 18.56
N PRO A 265 2.67 -0.80 18.16
CA PRO A 265 1.88 -1.30 17.05
C PRO A 265 2.66 -1.18 15.75
N HIS A 266 2.58 -2.20 14.89
CA HIS A 266 3.28 -2.30 13.61
C HIS A 266 4.81 -2.45 13.70
N TYR A 267 5.42 -2.52 14.89
CA TYR A 267 6.87 -2.71 15.03
C TYR A 267 7.22 -4.20 15.05
N CYS A 268 8.34 -4.57 14.42
CA CYS A 268 8.88 -5.92 14.44
C CYS A 268 10.39 -5.84 14.64
N PRO A 269 10.88 -6.05 15.87
CA PRO A 269 12.31 -6.06 16.16
C PRO A 269 12.97 -7.34 15.64
N ILE A 270 14.08 -7.23 14.90
CA ILE A 270 14.81 -8.35 14.31
C ILE A 270 16.33 -8.16 14.38
N SER A 271 17.11 -9.23 14.24
CA SER A 271 18.50 -9.13 13.82
C SER A 271 18.69 -9.91 12.53
N ALA A 272 18.76 -9.21 11.39
CA ALA A 272 18.94 -9.86 10.09
C ALA A 272 20.29 -10.59 9.96
N HIS A 273 21.30 -10.16 10.71
CA HIS A 273 22.62 -10.79 10.70
C HIS A 273 22.63 -12.10 11.51
N LEU A 274 22.02 -12.09 12.70
CA LEU A 274 21.92 -13.25 13.59
C LEU A 274 20.68 -14.12 13.32
N GLU A 275 19.85 -13.73 12.37
CA GLU A 275 18.59 -14.38 11.97
C GLU A 275 17.55 -14.45 13.10
N TRP A 276 17.58 -13.47 14.02
CA TRP A 276 16.61 -13.40 15.11
C TRP A 276 15.28 -12.82 14.63
N ASN A 277 14.18 -13.50 14.99
CA ASN A 277 12.79 -13.10 14.74
C ASN A 277 12.40 -12.89 13.26
N LEU A 278 13.08 -13.58 12.34
CA LEU A 278 12.73 -13.54 10.91
C LEU A 278 11.42 -14.28 10.61
N ASP A 279 11.16 -15.36 11.34
CA ASP A 279 9.90 -16.10 11.35
C ASP A 279 8.74 -15.24 11.85
N GLY A 280 8.91 -14.51 12.97
CA GLY A 280 7.92 -13.58 13.47
C GLY A 280 7.65 -12.42 12.51
N LEU A 281 8.67 -11.94 11.80
CA LEU A 281 8.49 -10.95 10.73
C LEU A 281 7.62 -11.51 9.58
N LEU A 282 7.85 -12.76 9.15
CA LEU A 282 7.06 -13.37 8.09
C LEU A 282 5.60 -13.61 8.51
N GLU A 283 5.37 -14.05 9.75
CA GLU A 283 4.02 -14.20 10.29
C GLU A 283 3.29 -12.84 10.28
N LYS A 284 3.97 -11.77 10.75
CA LYS A 284 3.40 -10.41 10.73
C LYS A 284 3.14 -9.91 9.32
N VAL A 285 4.01 -10.22 8.36
CA VAL A 285 3.77 -9.93 6.93
C VAL A 285 2.53 -10.66 6.44
N TRP A 286 2.38 -11.94 6.76
CA TRP A 286 1.21 -12.74 6.37
C TRP A 286 -0.10 -12.13 6.90
N GLU A 287 -0.14 -11.77 8.18
CA GLU A 287 -1.28 -11.08 8.81
C GLU A 287 -1.62 -9.77 8.09
N TYR A 288 -0.61 -8.97 7.76
CA TYR A 288 -0.80 -7.64 7.15
C TYR A 288 -1.23 -7.74 5.69
N LEU A 289 -0.79 -8.77 4.97
CA LEU A 289 -1.24 -9.01 3.60
C LEU A 289 -2.72 -9.43 3.55
N ASN A 290 -3.23 -10.04 4.63
CA ASN A 290 -4.63 -10.48 4.77
C ASN A 290 -5.09 -11.27 3.53
N LEU A 291 -4.27 -12.26 3.15
CA LEU A 291 -4.55 -13.15 2.03
C LEU A 291 -5.54 -14.23 2.46
N THR A 292 -6.24 -14.79 1.48
CA THR A 292 -7.25 -15.83 1.69
C THR A 292 -6.89 -17.03 0.83
N ARG A 293 -6.66 -18.17 1.46
CA ARG A 293 -6.35 -19.45 0.83
C ARG A 293 -7.65 -20.19 0.58
N ILE A 294 -7.92 -20.53 -0.68
CA ILE A 294 -9.10 -21.30 -1.07
C ILE A 294 -8.66 -22.64 -1.65
N TYR A 295 -9.17 -23.72 -1.10
CA TYR A 295 -8.81 -25.07 -1.52
C TYR A 295 -9.79 -25.57 -2.58
N THR A 296 -9.26 -26.05 -3.71
CA THR A 296 -10.10 -26.55 -4.79
C THR A 296 -10.55 -27.98 -4.50
N LYS A 297 -11.82 -28.28 -4.79
CA LYS A 297 -12.36 -29.64 -4.67
C LYS A 297 -13.06 -30.06 -5.97
N PRO A 298 -12.46 -30.93 -6.79
CA PRO A 298 -13.13 -31.49 -7.96
C PRO A 298 -14.28 -32.43 -7.57
N LYS A 299 -15.27 -32.58 -8.45
CA LYS A 299 -16.40 -33.50 -8.23
C LYS A 299 -15.89 -34.94 -8.18
N GLY A 300 -16.21 -35.65 -7.09
CA GLY A 300 -15.80 -37.04 -6.89
C GLY A 300 -14.39 -37.22 -6.32
N LEU A 301 -13.63 -36.13 -6.13
CA LEU A 301 -12.30 -36.16 -5.52
C LEU A 301 -12.32 -35.45 -4.16
N ASN A 302 -11.28 -35.74 -3.36
CA ASN A 302 -10.99 -35.01 -2.14
C ASN A 302 -10.43 -33.61 -2.48
N PRO A 303 -10.54 -32.65 -1.55
CA PRO A 303 -9.91 -31.34 -1.71
C PRO A 303 -8.39 -31.46 -1.84
N ASP A 304 -7.80 -30.61 -2.68
CA ASP A 304 -6.35 -30.44 -2.72
C ASP A 304 -5.95 -29.35 -1.71
N TYR A 305 -5.16 -29.74 -0.71
CA TYR A 305 -4.65 -28.85 0.33
C TYR A 305 -3.22 -28.36 0.08
N ASN A 306 -2.55 -28.86 -0.97
CA ASN A 306 -1.16 -28.54 -1.25
C ASN A 306 -1.02 -27.25 -2.08
N ASP A 307 -1.94 -27.00 -3.02
CA ASP A 307 -1.91 -25.83 -3.90
C ASP A 307 -3.18 -24.97 -3.74
N PRO A 308 -3.26 -24.16 -2.66
CA PRO A 308 -4.39 -23.25 -2.47
C PRO A 308 -4.40 -22.14 -3.51
N VAL A 309 -5.59 -21.77 -3.97
CA VAL A 309 -5.79 -20.56 -4.75
C VAL A 309 -5.79 -19.38 -3.80
N ILE A 310 -4.81 -18.49 -3.95
CA ILE A 310 -4.67 -17.31 -3.09
C ILE A 310 -5.46 -16.13 -3.66
N LEU A 311 -6.31 -15.58 -2.82
CA LEU A 311 -7.10 -14.38 -3.06
C LEU A 311 -6.61 -13.22 -2.19
N SER A 312 -6.74 -12.00 -2.72
CA SER A 312 -6.40 -10.78 -1.98
C SER A 312 -7.57 -10.33 -1.12
N SER A 313 -7.31 -9.62 -0.02
CA SER A 313 -8.34 -9.04 0.86
C SER A 313 -9.43 -8.22 0.17
N ARG A 314 -9.14 -7.61 -0.99
CA ARG A 314 -10.10 -6.79 -1.77
C ARG A 314 -10.93 -7.59 -2.78
N LYS A 315 -10.57 -8.84 -3.04
CA LYS A 315 -11.14 -9.69 -4.09
C LYS A 315 -11.32 -11.10 -3.54
N ARG A 316 -12.39 -11.29 -2.76
CA ARG A 316 -12.66 -12.52 -2.01
C ARG A 316 -13.91 -13.26 -2.49
N THR A 317 -14.50 -12.86 -3.62
CA THR A 317 -15.74 -13.50 -4.08
C THR A 317 -15.48 -14.82 -4.80
N VAL A 318 -16.51 -15.65 -4.93
CA VAL A 318 -16.47 -16.86 -5.78
C VAL A 318 -16.17 -16.51 -7.25
N GLU A 319 -16.59 -15.33 -7.71
CA GLU A 319 -16.20 -14.81 -9.01
C GLU A 319 -14.70 -14.56 -9.12
N ASP A 320 -14.10 -13.87 -8.14
CA ASP A 320 -12.65 -13.63 -8.09
C ASP A 320 -11.86 -14.93 -8.06
N PHE A 321 -12.35 -15.93 -7.31
CA PHE A 321 -11.79 -17.28 -7.29
C PHE A 321 -11.79 -17.93 -8.68
N CYS A 322 -12.91 -17.85 -9.40
CA CYS A 322 -12.99 -18.36 -10.77
C CYS A 322 -12.04 -17.62 -11.73
N GLU A 323 -11.97 -16.28 -11.64
CA GLU A 323 -11.06 -15.47 -12.45
C GLU A 323 -9.60 -15.82 -12.20
N ARG A 324 -9.25 -16.12 -10.94
CA ARG A 324 -7.89 -16.48 -10.53
C ARG A 324 -7.45 -17.82 -11.10
N ILE A 325 -8.36 -18.80 -11.18
CA ILE A 325 -8.09 -20.10 -11.81
C ILE A 325 -8.01 -19.94 -13.34
N HIS A 326 -9.08 -19.42 -13.96
CA HIS A 326 -9.12 -19.19 -15.40
C HIS A 326 -10.27 -18.25 -15.79
N LYS A 327 -10.00 -17.22 -16.61
CA LYS A 327 -10.97 -16.19 -17.01
C LYS A 327 -12.29 -16.74 -17.57
N ASP A 328 -12.26 -17.86 -18.30
CA ASP A 328 -13.47 -18.46 -18.89
C ASP A 328 -14.34 -19.25 -17.90
N MET A 329 -13.85 -19.56 -16.69
CA MET A 329 -14.65 -20.28 -15.69
C MET A 329 -15.86 -19.48 -15.24
N VAL A 330 -15.75 -18.15 -15.20
CA VAL A 330 -16.86 -17.25 -14.85
C VAL A 330 -18.01 -17.36 -15.84
N LYS A 331 -17.73 -17.58 -17.13
CA LYS A 331 -18.75 -17.74 -18.19
C LYS A 331 -19.52 -19.05 -18.03
N GLN A 332 -18.81 -20.11 -17.66
CA GLN A 332 -19.35 -21.45 -17.46
C GLN A 332 -19.94 -21.66 -16.06
N PHE A 333 -19.86 -20.70 -15.15
CA PHE A 333 -20.30 -20.86 -13.76
C PHE A 333 -21.83 -21.02 -13.65
N LYS A 334 -22.30 -22.08 -12.97
CA LYS A 334 -23.72 -22.28 -12.59
C LYS A 334 -23.96 -21.96 -11.12
N ASN A 335 -23.16 -22.56 -10.23
CA ASN A 335 -23.11 -22.29 -8.79
C ASN A 335 -21.82 -22.91 -8.21
N ALA A 336 -21.52 -22.62 -6.95
CA ALA A 336 -20.46 -23.29 -6.19
C ALA A 336 -21.04 -24.02 -4.98
N LEU A 337 -20.40 -25.12 -4.59
CA LEU A 337 -20.55 -25.71 -3.26
C LEU A 337 -19.35 -25.28 -2.43
N VAL A 338 -19.61 -24.75 -1.24
CA VAL A 338 -18.58 -24.28 -0.32
C VAL A 338 -18.67 -25.05 1.00
N TRP A 339 -17.51 -25.42 1.54
CA TRP A 339 -17.35 -25.94 2.89
C TRP A 339 -16.36 -25.04 3.62
N GLY A 340 -16.77 -24.46 4.74
CA GLY A 340 -15.87 -23.66 5.57
C GLY A 340 -16.63 -22.68 6.44
N SER A 341 -15.98 -21.61 6.88
CA SER A 341 -16.55 -20.64 7.81
C SER A 341 -17.42 -19.58 7.14
N SER A 342 -17.23 -19.32 5.84
CA SER A 342 -18.07 -18.37 5.09
C SER A 342 -19.53 -18.81 4.93
N VAL A 343 -19.84 -20.09 5.19
CA VAL A 343 -21.16 -20.67 5.02
C VAL A 343 -21.72 -21.22 6.33
N LYS A 344 -23.05 -21.11 6.50
CA LYS A 344 -23.73 -21.57 7.72
C LYS A 344 -23.95 -23.08 7.73
N HIS A 345 -24.12 -23.68 6.56
CA HIS A 345 -24.33 -25.12 6.40
C HIS A 345 -23.22 -25.73 5.53
N LYS A 346 -22.75 -26.94 5.85
CA LYS A 346 -21.63 -27.58 5.15
C LYS A 346 -22.11 -28.84 4.39
N PRO A 347 -22.01 -28.90 3.04
CA PRO A 347 -21.81 -27.79 2.12
C PRO A 347 -23.06 -26.92 1.94
N GLN A 348 -22.84 -25.67 1.55
CA GLN A 348 -23.89 -24.77 1.09
C GLN A 348 -23.68 -24.41 -0.38
N ARG A 349 -24.79 -24.28 -1.11
CA ARG A 349 -24.76 -23.78 -2.49
C ARG A 349 -24.77 -22.26 -2.49
N VAL A 350 -23.82 -21.67 -3.19
CA VAL A 350 -23.64 -20.21 -3.24
C VAL A 350 -23.54 -19.69 -4.68
N GLY A 351 -23.81 -18.39 -4.83
CA GLY A 351 -23.67 -17.66 -6.08
C GLY A 351 -22.25 -17.11 -6.30
N LYS A 352 -22.10 -16.28 -7.34
CA LYS A 352 -20.83 -15.63 -7.69
C LYS A 352 -20.38 -14.56 -6.69
N GLU A 353 -21.35 -13.83 -6.14
CA GLU A 353 -21.14 -12.70 -5.23
C GLU A 353 -20.84 -13.14 -3.79
N HIS A 354 -20.87 -14.45 -3.50
CA HIS A 354 -20.57 -14.96 -2.17
C HIS A 354 -19.12 -14.70 -1.81
N GLU A 355 -18.89 -14.08 -0.65
CA GLU A 355 -17.56 -13.81 -0.11
C GLU A 355 -17.01 -15.07 0.58
N LEU A 356 -15.78 -15.43 0.22
CA LEU A 356 -15.06 -16.57 0.76
C LEU A 356 -14.16 -16.15 1.92
N GLU A 357 -14.01 -17.07 2.88
CA GLU A 357 -13.14 -16.94 4.05
C GLU A 357 -11.89 -17.82 3.90
N ASP A 358 -10.88 -17.57 4.74
CA ASP A 358 -9.61 -18.30 4.67
C ASP A 358 -9.83 -19.79 4.97
N GLU A 359 -9.18 -20.65 4.20
CA GLU A 359 -9.28 -22.11 4.24
C GLU A 359 -10.63 -22.70 3.80
N ASP A 360 -11.51 -21.91 3.18
CA ASP A 360 -12.70 -22.43 2.53
C ASP A 360 -12.34 -23.43 1.42
N VAL A 361 -13.12 -24.49 1.31
CA VAL A 361 -13.05 -25.48 0.23
C VAL A 361 -14.16 -25.19 -0.77
N VAL A 362 -13.81 -25.09 -2.06
CA VAL A 362 -14.75 -24.71 -3.12
C VAL A 362 -14.79 -25.75 -4.24
N GLN A 363 -16.01 -26.18 -4.58
CA GLN A 363 -16.30 -27.00 -5.76
C GLN A 363 -17.19 -26.22 -6.73
N ILE A 364 -16.66 -25.91 -7.93
CA ILE A 364 -17.40 -25.21 -8.97
C ILE A 364 -18.30 -26.18 -9.75
N ILE A 365 -19.55 -25.79 -9.94
CA ILE A 365 -20.51 -26.49 -10.80
C ILE A 365 -20.70 -25.67 -12.07
N LYS A 366 -20.42 -26.28 -13.22
CA LYS A 366 -20.54 -25.64 -14.53
C LYS A 366 -21.96 -25.71 -15.08
N LYS A 367 -22.32 -24.75 -15.93
CA LYS A 367 -23.50 -24.83 -16.81
C LYS A 367 -23.25 -25.97 -17.79
N ILE A 368 -24.25 -26.83 -17.93
CA ILE A 368 -24.26 -27.92 -18.93
C ILE A 368 -24.53 -27.29 -20.29
#